data_AF-A0A2S1LRK5-F1
#
_entry.id   AF-A0A2S1LRK5-F1
#
_cell.length_a   1.000
_cell.length_b   1.000
_cell.length_c   1.000
_cell.angle_alpha   90.00
_cell.angle_beta   90.00
_cell.angle_gamma   90.00
#
_symmetry.space_group_name_H-M   'P 1'
#
loop_
_entity.id
_entity.type
_entity.pdbx_description
1 polymer ?
#
loop_
_entity_poly.entity_id
_entity_poly.type
_entity_poly.pdbx_seq_one_letter_code
_entity_poly.pdbx_strand_id
1 'polypeptide(L)'
;MKKLFVLLLFFMPMVSQAQDYDFITPLHKSNAEKARTIADLIAGNARTKYVFNKVLTDPKTQQASFLYYPENVTEAQIKSKKATKLLRVDFWAKENPESPGEVVFRFKEATGSYMDLFPTWQRYFNMMADENNLPFDYNGKGLVDFTKKIEFRFQKADFSSEWKLTNRSTLP
;
A
#
# COMPACT_ATOMS: atom_id res chain seq x y z
N MET A 1 41.21 -30.74 23.58
CA MET A 1 40.69 -29.39 23.26
C MET A 1 40.48 -29.25 21.75
N LYS A 2 39.33 -29.64 21.18
CA LYS A 2 39.03 -29.44 19.73
C LYS A 2 37.54 -29.66 19.36
N LYS A 3 36.62 -29.56 20.32
CA LYS A 3 35.18 -29.86 20.08
C LYS A 3 34.21 -28.79 20.60
N LEU A 4 34.69 -27.58 20.90
CA LEU A 4 33.84 -26.51 21.44
C LEU A 4 33.61 -25.31 20.51
N PHE A 5 34.09 -25.38 19.26
CA PHE A 5 33.98 -24.26 18.30
C PHE A 5 32.89 -24.43 17.24
N VAL A 6 32.20 -25.57 17.19
CA VAL A 6 31.17 -25.84 16.16
C VAL A 6 29.77 -25.37 16.60
N LEU A 7 29.54 -25.08 17.88
CA LEU A 7 28.23 -24.61 18.37
C LEU A 7 27.95 -23.11 18.12
N LEU A 8 29.00 -22.31 17.87
CA LEU A 8 28.86 -20.86 17.62
C LEU A 8 28.42 -20.52 16.19
N LEU A 9 28.41 -21.50 15.27
CA LEU A 9 27.87 -21.35 13.91
C LEU A 9 26.35 -21.56 13.84
N PHE A 10 25.71 -21.95 14.95
CA PHE A 10 24.24 -22.03 15.06
C PHE A 10 23.57 -20.74 15.52
N PHE A 11 24.34 -19.67 15.76
CA PHE A 11 23.82 -18.29 15.74
C PHE A 11 23.76 -17.78 14.29
N MET A 12 23.18 -18.56 13.38
CA MET A 12 22.57 -17.92 12.21
C MET A 12 21.56 -16.95 12.78
N PRO A 13 21.69 -15.64 12.50
CA PRO A 13 20.68 -14.70 12.96
C PRO A 13 19.38 -15.24 12.40
N MET A 14 18.44 -15.58 13.29
CA MET A 14 17.04 -15.52 12.93
C MET A 14 16.84 -14.07 12.53
N VAL A 15 17.03 -13.79 11.24
CA VAL A 15 16.56 -12.55 10.64
C VAL A 15 15.06 -12.73 10.69
N SER A 16 14.49 -12.42 11.86
CA SER A 16 13.12 -12.03 12.01
C SER A 16 12.96 -10.94 10.97
N GLN A 17 12.41 -11.33 9.82
CA GLN A 17 12.00 -10.39 8.81
C GLN A 17 10.85 -9.63 9.47
N ALA A 18 11.21 -8.57 10.19
CA ALA A 18 10.25 -7.67 10.77
C ALA A 18 9.49 -7.10 9.57
N GLN A 19 8.26 -7.57 9.37
CA GLN A 19 7.29 -6.84 8.57
C GLN A 19 7.30 -5.41 9.08
N ASP A 20 7.27 -4.43 8.17
CA ASP A 20 7.32 -3.03 8.53
C ASP A 20 5.97 -2.61 9.14
N TYR A 21 5.76 -3.02 10.39
CA TYR A 21 4.55 -2.70 11.15
C TYR A 21 4.44 -1.20 11.38
N ASP A 22 5.55 -0.45 11.36
CA ASP A 22 5.54 1.01 11.45
C ASP A 22 4.86 1.64 10.24
N PHE A 23 5.00 1.04 9.04
CA PHE A 23 4.22 1.40 7.87
C PHE A 23 2.80 0.85 7.91
N ILE A 24 2.60 -0.41 8.33
CA ILE A 24 1.29 -1.08 8.25
C ILE A 24 0.29 -0.53 9.27
N THR A 25 0.69 -0.30 10.52
CA THR A 25 -0.23 0.12 11.59
C THR A 25 -0.98 1.41 11.27
N PRO A 26 -0.33 2.49 10.76
CA PRO A 26 -1.02 3.70 10.32
C PRO A 26 -2.07 3.49 9.21
N LEU A 27 -2.00 2.40 8.44
CA LEU A 27 -2.99 2.10 7.39
C LEU A 27 -4.39 1.83 7.96
N HIS A 28 -4.52 1.51 9.25
CA HIS A 28 -5.80 1.22 9.89
C HIS A 28 -6.50 2.47 10.44
N LYS A 29 -5.73 3.46 10.91
CA LYS A 29 -6.23 4.70 11.51
C LYS A 29 -5.16 5.78 11.38
N SER A 30 -5.48 6.87 10.69
CA SER A 30 -4.58 7.99 10.44
C SER A 30 -5.36 9.31 10.35
N ASN A 31 -4.66 10.44 10.50
CA ASN A 31 -5.20 11.76 10.18
C ASN A 31 -4.91 12.11 8.70
N ALA A 32 -5.40 13.26 8.23
CA ALA A 32 -5.24 13.67 6.83
C ALA A 32 -3.77 13.79 6.38
N GLU A 33 -2.90 14.33 7.24
CA GLU A 33 -1.46 14.50 6.94
C GLU A 33 -0.75 13.15 6.79
N LYS A 34 -1.03 12.21 7.70
CA LYS A 34 -0.43 10.88 7.64
C LYS A 34 -0.99 10.07 6.48
N ALA A 35 -2.29 10.18 6.18
CA ALA A 35 -2.89 9.57 4.99
C ALA A 35 -2.23 10.10 3.71
N ARG A 36 -1.96 11.40 3.65
CA ARG A 36 -1.23 12.02 2.55
C ARG A 36 0.19 11.46 2.43
N THR A 37 0.91 11.40 3.55
CA THR A 37 2.28 10.86 3.61
C THR A 37 2.33 9.41 3.13
N ILE A 38 1.36 8.57 3.53
CA ILE A 38 1.24 7.19 3.07
C ILE A 38 1.04 7.15 1.54
N ALA A 39 0.14 8.00 1.02
CA ALA A 39 -0.10 8.06 -0.42
C ALA A 39 1.14 8.50 -1.20
N ASP A 40 1.89 9.49 -0.68
CA ASP A 40 3.15 9.95 -1.27
C ASP A 40 4.23 8.87 -1.23
N LEU A 41 4.32 8.08 -0.15
CA LEU A 41 5.26 6.96 -0.05
C LEU A 41 4.95 5.88 -1.09
N ILE A 42 3.67 5.54 -1.28
CA ILE A 42 3.27 4.57 -2.32
C ILE A 42 3.66 5.11 -3.71
N ALA A 43 3.37 6.38 -3.98
CA ALA A 43 3.73 7.02 -5.24
C ALA A 43 5.26 7.14 -5.44
N GLY A 44 6.01 7.41 -4.39
CA GLY A 44 7.46 7.56 -4.42
C GLY A 44 8.23 6.25 -4.61
N ASN A 45 7.63 5.11 -4.24
CA ASN A 45 8.21 3.79 -4.51
C ASN A 45 7.91 3.28 -5.92
N ALA A 46 6.99 3.92 -6.65
CA ALA A 46 6.67 3.52 -8.01
C ALA A 46 7.86 3.71 -8.96
N ARG A 47 7.91 2.91 -10.03
CA ARG A 47 8.92 3.09 -11.09
C ARG A 47 8.63 4.32 -11.94
N THR A 48 7.35 4.54 -12.21
CA THR A 48 6.87 5.77 -12.85
C THR A 48 7.02 6.92 -11.88
N LYS A 49 7.65 8.01 -12.34
CA LYS A 49 7.66 9.27 -11.59
C LYS A 49 6.27 9.88 -11.59
N TYR A 50 5.63 9.81 -10.44
CA TYR A 50 4.30 10.35 -10.21
C TYR A 50 4.37 11.72 -9.54
N VAL A 51 3.51 12.63 -9.97
CA VAL A 51 3.30 13.93 -9.34
C VAL A 51 1.89 13.97 -8.79
N PHE A 52 1.76 14.44 -7.56
CA PHE A 52 0.46 14.66 -6.96
C PHE A 52 -0.34 15.71 -7.73
N ASN A 53 -1.60 15.41 -8.02
CA ASN A 53 -2.51 16.35 -8.64
C ASN A 53 -3.50 16.92 -7.62
N LYS A 54 -4.34 16.07 -7.04
CA LYS A 54 -5.42 16.52 -6.15
C LYS A 54 -5.94 15.41 -5.25
N VAL A 55 -6.68 15.82 -4.22
CA VAL A 55 -7.53 14.94 -3.43
C VAL A 55 -8.97 15.08 -3.92
N LEU A 56 -9.66 13.96 -4.13
CA LEU A 56 -11.12 13.92 -4.31
C LEU A 56 -11.76 13.34 -3.06
N THR A 57 -12.72 14.04 -2.49
CA THR A 57 -13.50 13.56 -1.34
C THR A 57 -14.95 13.36 -1.74
N ASP A 58 -15.51 12.21 -1.40
CA ASP A 58 -16.93 11.92 -1.56
C ASP A 58 -17.56 11.65 -0.18
N PRO A 59 -18.36 12.60 0.34
CA PRO A 59 -19.02 12.46 1.62
C PRO A 59 -20.03 11.30 1.66
N LYS A 60 -20.66 10.97 0.51
CA LYS A 60 -21.68 9.91 0.44
C LYS A 60 -21.07 8.53 0.61
N THR A 61 -19.91 8.32 -0.01
CA THR A 61 -19.17 7.06 0.09
C THR A 61 -18.12 7.08 1.21
N GLN A 62 -18.00 8.20 1.94
CA GLN A 62 -16.99 8.40 2.99
C GLN A 62 -15.59 8.05 2.47
N GLN A 63 -15.25 8.53 1.28
CA GLN A 63 -14.00 8.18 0.60
C GLN A 63 -13.16 9.44 0.32
N ALA A 64 -11.86 9.31 0.48
CA ALA A 64 -10.87 10.27 0.01
C ALA A 64 -9.87 9.58 -0.93
N SER A 65 -9.67 10.14 -2.11
CA SER A 65 -8.82 9.61 -3.16
C SER A 65 -7.70 10.59 -3.48
N PHE A 66 -6.46 10.18 -3.25
CA PHE A 66 -5.26 10.92 -3.63
C PHE A 66 -4.86 10.50 -5.05
N LEU A 67 -4.89 11.45 -5.98
CA LEU A 67 -4.64 11.20 -7.40
C LEU A 67 -3.24 11.65 -7.81
N TYR A 68 -2.52 10.76 -8.47
CA TYR A 68 -1.19 11.00 -9.00
C TYR A 68 -1.15 10.72 -10.49
N TYR A 69 -0.52 11.63 -11.23
CA TYR A 69 -0.31 11.51 -12.67
C TYR A 69 1.18 11.38 -12.97
N PRO A 70 1.57 10.61 -14.01
CA PRO A 70 2.95 10.59 -14.45
C PRO A 70 3.44 12.00 -14.77
N GLU A 71 4.68 12.32 -14.41
CA GLU A 71 5.29 13.65 -14.54
C GLU A 71 5.23 14.20 -15.98
N ASN A 72 5.24 13.32 -16.98
CA ASN A 72 5.17 13.68 -18.39
C ASN A 72 3.75 13.97 -18.92
N VAL A 73 2.71 13.86 -18.07
CA VAL A 73 1.32 14.16 -18.45
C VAL A 73 1.02 15.63 -18.23
N THR A 74 0.58 16.30 -19.30
CA THR A 74 0.19 17.72 -19.28
C THR A 74 -1.18 17.94 -18.66
N GLU A 75 -1.44 19.15 -18.16
CA GLU A 75 -2.75 19.52 -17.62
C GLU A 75 -3.89 19.37 -18.65
N ALA A 76 -3.62 19.63 -19.93
CA ALA A 76 -4.57 19.42 -21.03
C ALA A 76 -4.95 17.93 -21.20
N GLN A 77 -3.99 17.02 -21.04
CA GLN A 77 -4.25 15.57 -21.06
C GLN A 77 -5.04 15.10 -19.83
N ILE A 78 -4.81 15.71 -18.66
CA ILE A 78 -5.58 15.46 -17.45
C ILE A 78 -7.04 15.91 -17.65
N LYS A 79 -7.26 17.15 -18.12
CA LYS A 79 -8.60 17.73 -18.32
C LYS A 79 -9.41 16.96 -19.36
N SER A 80 -8.76 16.47 -20.42
CA SER A 80 -9.42 15.68 -21.46
C SER A 80 -9.75 14.23 -21.05
N LYS A 81 -9.43 13.81 -19.81
CA LYS A 81 -9.57 12.42 -19.32
C LYS A 81 -8.88 11.37 -20.21
N LYS A 82 -7.94 11.80 -21.05
CA LYS A 82 -7.16 10.93 -21.95
C LYS A 82 -5.95 10.29 -21.25
N ALA A 83 -5.59 10.79 -20.08
CA ALA A 83 -4.58 10.18 -19.23
C ALA A 83 -5.07 8.79 -18.75
N THR A 84 -4.55 7.75 -19.38
CA THR A 84 -4.98 6.36 -19.23
C THR A 84 -4.26 5.61 -18.12
N LYS A 85 -3.21 6.20 -17.54
CA LYS A 85 -2.41 5.60 -16.47
C LYS A 85 -2.27 6.61 -15.34
N LEU A 86 -3.00 6.40 -14.26
CA LEU A 86 -2.89 7.17 -13.02
C LEU A 86 -2.64 6.21 -11.87
N LEU A 87 -1.97 6.70 -10.83
CA LEU A 87 -1.92 6.02 -9.54
C LEU A 87 -2.97 6.69 -8.64
N ARG A 88 -3.86 5.88 -8.07
CA ARG A 88 -4.87 6.33 -7.11
C ARG A 88 -4.65 5.64 -5.78
N VAL A 89 -4.63 6.42 -4.70
CA VAL A 89 -4.57 5.90 -3.33
C VAL A 89 -5.84 6.32 -2.61
N ASP A 90 -6.66 5.35 -2.26
CA ASP A 90 -7.98 5.52 -1.66
C ASP A 90 -7.96 5.24 -0.17
N PHE A 91 -8.66 6.08 0.58
CA PHE A 91 -8.91 5.95 2.01
C PHE A 91 -10.41 6.01 2.27
N TRP A 92 -10.89 5.23 3.23
CA TRP A 92 -12.12 5.56 3.92
C TRP A 92 -11.86 6.77 4.82
N ALA A 93 -12.71 7.77 4.75
CA ALA A 93 -12.64 9.01 5.51
C ALA A 93 -13.94 9.16 6.31
N LYS A 94 -13.88 8.82 7.60
CA LYS A 94 -15.04 8.84 8.50
C LYS A 94 -14.82 9.82 9.64
N GLU A 95 -15.88 10.47 10.08
CA GLU A 95 -15.82 11.28 11.30
C GLU A 95 -15.48 10.40 12.52
N ASN A 96 -14.65 10.93 13.40
CA ASN A 96 -14.24 10.27 14.63
C ASN A 96 -15.39 10.35 15.65
N PRO A 97 -15.99 9.22 16.06
CA PRO A 97 -17.09 9.24 17.03
C PRO A 97 -16.67 9.76 18.41
N GLU A 98 -15.37 9.67 18.74
CA GLU A 98 -14.81 10.12 20.02
C GLU A 98 -14.38 11.60 19.99
N SER A 99 -14.28 12.20 18.80
CA SER A 99 -13.81 13.58 18.62
C SER A 99 -14.53 14.22 17.42
N PRO A 100 -15.75 14.74 17.63
CA PRO A 100 -16.54 15.36 16.56
C PRO A 100 -15.75 16.46 15.84
N GLY A 101 -15.86 16.51 14.52
CA GLY A 101 -15.06 17.39 13.66
C GLY A 101 -13.69 16.84 13.23
N GLU A 102 -13.20 15.75 13.83
CA GLU A 102 -12.02 15.06 13.33
C GLU A 102 -12.39 13.97 12.33
N VAL A 103 -11.65 13.89 11.21
CA VAL A 103 -11.81 12.82 10.22
C VAL A 103 -10.67 11.82 10.35
N VAL A 104 -11.04 10.57 10.57
CA VAL A 104 -10.16 9.41 10.56
C VAL A 104 -10.08 8.84 9.15
N PHE A 105 -8.85 8.67 8.69
CA PHE A 105 -8.52 8.06 7.42
C PHE A 105 -8.03 6.64 7.64
N ARG A 106 -8.61 5.70 6.91
CA ARG A 106 -8.17 4.30 6.85
C ARG A 106 -7.86 3.95 5.41
N PHE A 107 -6.65 3.47 5.16
CA PHE A 107 -6.26 3.04 3.82
C PHE A 107 -7.20 1.92 3.35
N LYS A 108 -7.76 2.12 2.15
CA LYS A 108 -8.71 1.23 1.50
C LYS A 108 -7.99 0.44 0.41
N GLU A 109 -7.46 1.14 -0.59
CA GLU A 109 -6.71 0.52 -1.67
C GLU A 109 -5.76 1.50 -2.37
N ALA A 110 -4.73 0.99 -3.02
CA ALA A 110 -3.99 1.70 -4.05
C ALA A 110 -4.21 0.98 -5.39
N THR A 111 -4.54 1.72 -6.44
CA THR A 111 -4.78 1.20 -7.79
C THR A 111 -3.80 1.83 -8.77
N GLY A 112 -3.16 1.02 -9.60
CA GLY A 112 -2.16 1.46 -10.57
C GLY A 112 -1.63 0.30 -11.41
N SER A 113 -0.48 0.48 -12.06
CA SER A 113 0.17 -0.62 -12.78
C SER A 113 0.83 -1.61 -11.83
N TYR A 114 0.97 -2.87 -12.25
CA TYR A 114 1.71 -3.89 -11.48
C TYR A 114 3.11 -3.41 -11.10
N MET A 115 3.85 -2.91 -12.10
CA MET A 115 5.25 -2.50 -11.95
C MET A 115 5.42 -1.29 -11.01
N ASP A 116 4.37 -0.47 -10.86
CA ASP A 116 4.40 0.70 -9.98
C ASP A 116 3.98 0.36 -8.55
N LEU A 117 3.07 -0.61 -8.36
CA LEU A 117 2.65 -1.02 -7.03
C LEU A 117 3.54 -2.10 -6.40
N PHE A 118 4.16 -2.96 -7.21
CA PHE A 118 5.00 -4.06 -6.74
C PHE A 118 6.12 -3.61 -5.77
N PRO A 119 6.88 -2.53 -6.01
CA PRO A 119 7.92 -2.10 -5.08
C PRO A 119 7.39 -1.79 -3.67
N THR A 120 6.20 -1.19 -3.57
CA THR A 120 5.54 -0.95 -2.27
C THR A 120 5.16 -2.28 -1.62
N TRP A 121 4.58 -3.21 -2.38
CA TRP A 121 4.22 -4.54 -1.88
C TRP A 121 5.43 -5.29 -1.33
N GLN A 122 6.49 -5.36 -2.12
CA GLN A 122 7.72 -6.04 -1.75
C GLN A 122 8.32 -5.41 -0.49
N ARG A 123 8.46 -4.08 -0.46
CA ARG A 123 9.14 -3.40 0.64
C ARG A 123 8.44 -3.55 1.99
N TYR A 124 7.11 -3.41 2.03
CA TYR A 124 6.39 -3.27 3.30
C TYR A 124 5.54 -4.47 3.68
N PHE A 125 5.13 -5.30 2.71
CA PHE A 125 4.19 -6.40 2.96
C PHE A 125 4.82 -7.78 2.79
N ASN A 126 5.69 -7.94 1.79
CA ASN A 126 6.38 -9.21 1.54
C ASN A 126 7.76 -9.00 0.90
N MET A 127 8.80 -8.86 1.72
CA MET A 127 10.18 -8.63 1.27
C MET A 127 10.75 -9.74 0.40
N MET A 128 10.18 -10.95 0.48
CA MET A 128 10.59 -12.11 -0.30
C MET A 128 9.79 -12.26 -1.61
N ALA A 129 8.85 -11.36 -1.88
CA ALA A 129 8.10 -11.39 -3.12
C ALA A 129 9.04 -11.20 -4.32
N ASP A 130 8.95 -12.10 -5.30
CA ASP A 130 9.66 -12.01 -6.56
C ASP A 130 8.76 -11.37 -7.63
N GLU A 131 9.27 -10.37 -8.33
CA GLU A 131 8.49 -9.59 -9.31
C GLU A 131 7.99 -10.43 -10.50
N ASN A 132 8.76 -11.44 -10.91
CA ASN A 132 8.41 -12.24 -12.07
C ASN A 132 7.41 -13.35 -11.71
N ASN A 133 7.49 -13.87 -10.49
CA ASN A 133 6.68 -14.99 -10.03
C ASN A 133 5.42 -14.57 -9.29
N LEU A 134 5.39 -13.40 -8.65
CA LEU A 134 4.25 -12.96 -7.85
C LEU A 134 2.91 -12.98 -8.61
N PRO A 135 2.82 -12.67 -9.93
CA PRO A 135 1.56 -12.81 -10.66
C PRO A 135 0.98 -14.24 -10.67
N PHE A 136 1.81 -15.26 -10.48
CA PHE A 136 1.44 -16.67 -10.49
C PHE A 136 1.41 -17.27 -9.07
N ASP A 137 2.09 -16.65 -8.10
CA ASP A 137 2.08 -17.06 -6.70
C ASP A 137 0.85 -16.53 -5.96
N TYR A 138 -0.11 -17.42 -5.65
CA TYR A 138 -1.30 -17.06 -4.89
C TYR A 138 -0.98 -16.68 -3.43
N ASN A 139 0.00 -17.33 -2.81
CA ASN A 139 0.31 -17.13 -1.39
C ASN A 139 1.09 -15.83 -1.18
N GLY A 140 2.02 -15.51 -2.09
CA GLY A 140 2.81 -14.28 -2.04
C GLY A 140 2.00 -12.98 -2.18
N LYS A 141 0.74 -13.08 -2.64
CA LYS A 141 -0.21 -11.97 -2.82
C LYS A 141 -1.00 -11.61 -1.57
N GLY A 142 -0.84 -12.37 -0.47
CA GLY A 142 -1.56 -12.13 0.78
C GLY A 142 -0.61 -11.87 1.93
N LEU A 143 -0.91 -10.82 2.71
CA LEU A 143 -0.40 -10.67 4.06
C LEU A 143 -1.59 -10.86 5.01
N VAL A 144 -1.55 -11.90 5.83
CA VAL A 144 -2.61 -12.21 6.80
C VAL A 144 -1.97 -12.45 8.16
N ASP A 145 -2.37 -11.66 9.16
CA ASP A 145 -2.00 -11.85 10.57
C ASP A 145 -3.29 -11.77 11.39
N PHE A 146 -3.82 -12.94 11.76
CA PHE A 146 -5.07 -13.07 12.51
C PHE A 146 -4.97 -12.49 13.92
N THR A 147 -3.79 -12.56 14.55
CA THR A 147 -3.57 -12.03 15.90
C THR A 147 -3.66 -10.51 15.90
N LYS A 148 -3.14 -9.87 14.86
CA LYS A 148 -3.20 -8.40 14.68
C LYS A 148 -4.41 -7.93 13.87
N LYS A 149 -5.30 -8.84 13.45
CA LYS A 149 -6.44 -8.58 12.55
C LYS A 149 -6.04 -7.87 11.24
N ILE A 150 -4.85 -8.18 10.73
CA ILE A 150 -4.31 -7.60 9.50
C ILE A 150 -4.64 -8.52 8.33
N GLU A 151 -5.22 -7.95 7.26
CA GLU A 151 -5.31 -8.61 5.95
C GLU A 151 -5.07 -7.59 4.84
N PHE A 152 -4.02 -7.81 4.06
CA PHE A 152 -3.74 -7.07 2.83
C PHE A 152 -3.61 -8.02 1.64
N ARG A 153 -4.07 -7.57 0.48
CA ARG A 153 -4.03 -8.34 -0.77
C ARG A 153 -3.42 -7.53 -1.89
N PHE A 154 -2.59 -8.19 -2.70
CA PHE A 154 -2.04 -7.65 -3.93
C PHE A 154 -2.55 -8.45 -5.13
N GLN A 155 -3.47 -7.87 -5.89
CA GLN A 155 -4.21 -8.61 -6.92
C GLN A 155 -4.53 -7.73 -8.12
N LYS A 156 -4.74 -8.37 -9.27
CA LYS A 156 -5.26 -7.70 -10.46
C LYS A 156 -6.68 -7.23 -10.20
N ALA A 157 -7.03 -6.03 -10.67
CA ALA A 157 -8.40 -5.54 -10.63
C ALA A 157 -9.25 -6.27 -11.66
N ASP A 158 -10.49 -6.62 -11.27
CA ASP A 158 -11.42 -7.33 -12.15
C ASP A 158 -11.66 -6.54 -13.44
N PHE A 159 -11.63 -7.25 -14.57
CA PHE A 159 -11.90 -6.71 -15.91
C PHE A 159 -11.01 -5.53 -16.34
N SER A 160 -9.85 -5.32 -15.71
CA SER A 160 -8.88 -4.28 -16.10
C SER A 160 -7.44 -4.82 -16.16
N SER A 161 -6.54 -4.04 -16.74
CA SER A 161 -5.09 -4.30 -16.67
C SER A 161 -4.44 -3.75 -15.40
N GLU A 162 -5.22 -3.07 -14.54
CA GLU A 162 -4.74 -2.46 -13.31
C GLU A 162 -4.55 -3.50 -12.21
N TRP A 163 -3.71 -3.15 -11.25
CA TRP A 163 -3.45 -3.89 -10.04
C TRP A 163 -3.89 -3.09 -8.84
N LYS A 164 -4.18 -3.81 -7.75
CA LYS A 164 -4.68 -3.27 -6.50
C LYS A 164 -3.87 -3.82 -5.34
N LEU A 165 -3.46 -2.92 -4.47
CA LEU A 165 -3.07 -3.21 -3.10
C LEU A 165 -4.26 -2.85 -2.20
N THR A 166 -4.94 -3.83 -1.62
CA THR A 166 -6.19 -3.62 -0.88
C THR A 166 -6.03 -3.98 0.60
N ASN A 167 -6.60 -3.15 1.47
CA ASN A 167 -6.77 -3.44 2.89
C ASN A 167 -8.11 -4.15 3.12
N ARG A 168 -8.07 -5.41 3.52
CA ARG A 168 -9.25 -6.22 3.89
C ARG A 168 -9.35 -6.49 5.39
N SER A 169 -8.43 -5.93 6.18
CA SER A 169 -8.39 -6.09 7.63
C SER A 169 -9.76 -5.82 8.27
N THR A 170 -10.14 -6.63 9.25
CA THR A 170 -11.28 -6.29 10.11
C THR A 170 -10.79 -5.32 11.18
N LEU A 171 -11.58 -4.28 11.48
CA LEU A 171 -11.21 -3.39 12.58
C LEU A 171 -11.18 -4.19 13.89
N PRO A 172 -10.26 -3.90 14.82
CA PRO A 172 -10.47 -4.28 16.20
C PRO A 172 -11.76 -3.68 16.77
#